data_AF-A0A2N2YYN7-F1
#
_entry.id   AF-A0A2N2YYN7-F1
#
_cell.length_a   1.000
_cell.length_b   1.000
_cell.length_c   1.000
_cell.angle_alpha   90.00
_cell.angle_beta   90.00
_cell.angle_gamma   90.00
#
_symmetry.space_group_name_H-M   'P 1'
#
loop_
_entity.id
_entity.type
_entity.pdbx_description
1 polymer ?
#
loop_
_entity_poly.entity_id
_entity_poly.type
_entity_poly.pdbx_seq_one_letter_code
_entity_poly.pdbx_strand_id
1 'polypeptide(L)'
;MPAKEIRHMMNIDVIINEAQKLLSENSEWLERYNGYAENLLANLDVIKLNRSKFNEFPPLYFYISTSNAKNAKLKLLLDVRYRGQSVATLKVNKDIVTISTKKQDDKNLRYFNCNIQLNDIAWQETGASEFRKFFKNRTYSRNDNNKKNEEHNVENLLLSEFSKRNSKNKQITGIQPIKISGVRFGMPTPISASDHKELTYAKHSGGGIDIFSRTGKGHATYLTVIEVKDENNSKEPPKDALKQGIQYAVFIRELLRSNCGKDWYKIFGFTGGIPKHLTIRAVCAMPDDNPDKSFEKQTYLIGDDKVECHYIYFKYDGKQLTDFQTSL
;
A
#
# COMPACT_ATOMS: atom_id res chain seq x y z
N MET A 1 -17.97 -15.35 42.58
CA MET A 1 -16.62 -14.95 42.16
C MET A 1 -16.47 -15.29 40.69
N PRO A 2 -16.47 -14.33 39.75
CA PRO A 2 -16.19 -14.63 38.36
C PRO A 2 -14.67 -14.69 38.13
N ALA A 3 -14.27 -15.72 37.39
CA ALA A 3 -12.90 -16.00 36.98
C ALA A 3 -12.28 -14.80 36.27
N LYS A 4 -11.00 -14.53 36.59
CA LYS A 4 -10.13 -13.59 35.89
C LYS A 4 -10.12 -13.93 34.39
N GLU A 5 -10.71 -13.07 33.57
CA GLU A 5 -10.28 -12.92 32.18
C GLU A 5 -8.81 -12.52 32.20
N ILE A 6 -7.92 -13.49 31.93
CA ILE A 6 -6.55 -13.18 31.54
C ILE A 6 -6.67 -12.58 30.13
N ARG A 7 -6.87 -11.27 30.05
CA ARG A 7 -6.65 -10.52 28.81
C ARG A 7 -5.20 -10.80 28.41
N HIS A 8 -5.01 -11.57 27.34
CA HIS A 8 -3.72 -11.71 26.70
C HIS A 8 -3.39 -10.31 26.12
N MET A 9 -2.72 -9.48 26.94
CA MET A 9 -2.19 -8.21 26.46
C MET A 9 -1.15 -8.55 25.42
N MET A 10 -1.38 -8.07 24.20
CA MET A 10 -0.41 -8.19 23.11
C MET A 10 0.89 -7.55 23.59
N ASN A 11 1.94 -8.37 23.74
CA ASN A 11 3.23 -7.85 24.14
C ASN A 11 3.93 -7.29 22.90
N ILE A 12 3.67 -6.00 22.62
CA ILE A 12 4.23 -5.30 21.47
C ILE A 12 5.76 -5.35 21.45
N ASP A 13 6.40 -5.31 22.62
CA ASP A 13 7.86 -5.39 22.71
C ASP A 13 8.37 -6.74 22.16
N VAL A 14 7.64 -7.85 22.38
CA VAL A 14 7.97 -9.16 21.79
C VAL A 14 7.86 -9.12 20.27
N ILE A 15 6.79 -8.51 19.73
CA ILE A 15 6.57 -8.38 18.28
C ILE A 15 7.69 -7.56 17.62
N ILE A 16 8.10 -6.46 18.26
CA ILE A 16 9.21 -5.61 17.80
C ILE A 16 10.51 -6.40 17.79
N ASN A 17 10.84 -7.04 18.93
CA ASN A 17 12.07 -7.82 19.08
C ASN A 17 12.15 -8.99 18.09
N GLU A 18 11.02 -9.67 17.83
CA GLU A 18 10.95 -10.74 16.84
C GLU A 18 11.29 -10.23 15.42
N ALA A 19 10.69 -9.11 15.01
CA ALA A 19 10.96 -8.51 13.71
C ALA A 19 12.42 -8.04 13.58
N GLN A 20 12.98 -7.39 14.62
CA GLN A 20 14.39 -6.98 14.62
C GLN A 20 15.34 -8.17 14.56
N LYS A 21 15.09 -9.20 15.38
CA LYS A 21 15.88 -10.43 15.38
C LYS A 21 15.89 -11.06 13.99
N LEU A 22 14.71 -11.24 13.39
CA LEU A 22 14.56 -11.85 12.08
C LEU A 22 15.32 -11.07 10.98
N LEU A 23 15.28 -9.75 11.01
CA LEU A 23 16.03 -8.89 10.07
C LEU A 23 17.54 -8.92 10.33
N SER A 24 17.97 -9.04 11.59
CA SER A 24 19.40 -9.09 11.96
C SER A 24 20.05 -10.43 11.59
N GLU A 25 19.31 -11.53 11.67
CA GLU A 25 19.76 -12.87 11.31
C GLU A 25 19.84 -13.07 9.79
N ASN A 26 19.23 -12.18 9.01
CA ASN A 26 19.17 -12.26 7.55
C ASN A 26 19.63 -10.94 6.92
N SER A 27 20.93 -10.75 6.70
CA SER A 27 21.49 -9.46 6.25
C SER A 27 21.34 -9.19 4.74
N GLU A 28 20.87 -10.15 3.94
CA GLU A 28 20.88 -10.05 2.47
C GLU A 28 19.84 -9.04 1.95
N TRP A 29 18.81 -8.69 2.73
CA TRP A 29 17.92 -7.59 2.36
C TRP A 29 18.66 -6.26 2.29
N LEU A 30 19.72 -6.02 3.06
CA LEU A 30 20.45 -4.76 3.03
C LEU A 30 20.99 -4.48 1.62
N GLU A 31 21.72 -5.45 1.05
CA GLU A 31 22.26 -5.34 -0.30
C GLU A 31 21.14 -5.23 -1.34
N ARG A 32 20.09 -6.05 -1.20
CA ARG A 32 18.97 -6.05 -2.13
C ARG A 32 18.21 -4.72 -2.14
N TYR A 33 17.94 -4.15 -0.98
CA TYR A 33 17.25 -2.86 -0.86
C TYR A 33 18.14 -1.69 -1.23
N ASN A 34 19.47 -1.80 -1.06
CA ASN A 34 20.42 -0.84 -1.63
C ASN A 34 20.33 -0.85 -3.17
N GLY A 35 20.44 -2.02 -3.79
CA GLY A 35 20.31 -2.15 -5.24
C GLY A 35 18.92 -1.73 -5.75
N TYR A 36 17.87 -1.90 -4.95
CA TYR A 36 16.56 -1.35 -5.28
C TYR A 36 16.59 0.18 -5.28
N ALA A 37 17.13 0.82 -4.24
CA ALA A 37 17.18 2.27 -4.12
C ALA A 37 17.95 2.92 -5.27
N GLU A 38 19.15 2.42 -5.58
CA GLU A 38 19.98 2.89 -6.69
C GLU A 38 19.23 2.88 -8.02
N ASN A 39 18.60 1.74 -8.35
CA ASN A 39 17.85 1.58 -9.59
C ASN A 39 16.56 2.41 -9.63
N LEU A 40 15.86 2.56 -8.49
CA LEU A 40 14.67 3.41 -8.42
C LEU A 40 15.05 4.87 -8.68
N LEU A 41 16.07 5.37 -7.97
CA LEU A 41 16.55 6.75 -8.10
C LEU A 41 17.00 7.05 -9.53
N ALA A 42 17.77 6.15 -10.15
CA ALA A 42 18.21 6.29 -11.54
C ALA A 42 17.06 6.36 -12.55
N ASN A 43 15.88 5.83 -12.21
CA ASN A 43 14.74 5.74 -13.10
C ASN A 43 13.61 6.74 -12.80
N LEU A 44 13.69 7.52 -11.70
CA LEU A 44 12.59 8.41 -11.28
C LEU A 44 12.14 9.37 -12.39
N ASP A 45 13.08 9.99 -13.09
CA ASP A 45 12.79 10.95 -14.16
C ASP A 45 12.19 10.27 -15.39
N VAL A 46 12.68 9.08 -15.76
CA VAL A 46 12.12 8.30 -16.86
C VAL A 46 10.68 7.87 -16.55
N ILE A 47 10.41 7.43 -15.32
CA ILE A 47 9.05 7.09 -14.88
C ILE A 47 8.16 8.33 -14.93
N LYS A 48 8.64 9.48 -14.43
CA LYS A 48 7.90 10.75 -14.41
C LYS A 48 7.56 11.23 -15.82
N LEU A 49 8.54 11.20 -16.72
CA LEU A 49 8.36 11.57 -18.13
C LEU A 49 7.38 10.64 -18.85
N ASN A 50 7.49 9.32 -18.64
CA ASN A 50 6.56 8.38 -19.25
C ASN A 50 5.16 8.50 -18.66
N ARG A 51 5.04 8.78 -17.36
CA ARG A 51 3.76 8.94 -16.67
C ARG A 51 2.96 10.15 -17.18
N SER A 52 3.60 11.20 -17.69
CA SER A 52 2.92 12.37 -18.26
C SER A 52 2.30 12.12 -19.63
N LYS A 53 2.64 11.01 -20.31
CA LYS A 53 2.13 10.65 -21.65
C LYS A 53 0.70 10.13 -21.66
N PHE A 54 0.15 9.80 -20.51
CA PHE A 54 -1.22 9.30 -20.38
C PHE A 54 -1.86 9.85 -19.10
N ASN A 55 -3.17 10.05 -19.13
CA ASN A 55 -3.92 10.47 -17.96
C ASN A 55 -4.37 9.26 -17.14
N GLU A 56 -4.59 9.47 -15.84
CA GLU A 56 -5.40 8.52 -15.07
C GLU A 56 -6.86 8.67 -15.46
N PHE A 57 -7.58 7.56 -15.54
CA PHE A 57 -8.99 7.54 -15.94
C PHE A 57 -9.80 6.82 -14.88
N PRO A 58 -10.19 7.50 -13.77
CA PRO A 58 -11.07 6.90 -12.78
C PRO A 58 -12.29 6.28 -13.46
N PRO A 59 -12.69 5.05 -13.09
CA PRO A 59 -12.27 4.29 -11.90
C PRO A 59 -11.03 3.37 -12.08
N LEU A 60 -10.24 3.54 -13.15
CA LEU A 60 -9.00 2.81 -13.39
C LEU A 60 -7.80 3.56 -12.81
N TYR A 61 -6.99 2.86 -12.00
CA TYR A 61 -5.80 3.39 -11.35
C TYR A 61 -4.55 2.62 -11.74
N PHE A 62 -3.41 3.32 -11.81
CA PHE A 62 -2.14 2.71 -12.17
C PHE A 62 -1.28 2.38 -10.95
N TYR A 63 -0.76 1.17 -10.94
CA TYR A 63 0.14 0.66 -9.91
C TYR A 63 1.48 0.27 -10.53
N ILE A 64 2.57 0.55 -9.81
CA ILE A 64 3.92 0.15 -10.18
C ILE A 64 4.51 -0.73 -9.07
N SER A 65 5.08 -1.87 -9.46
CA SER A 65 5.85 -2.72 -8.55
C SER A 65 7.30 -2.27 -8.50
N THR A 66 8.03 -2.62 -7.43
CA THR A 66 9.48 -2.37 -7.33
C THR A 66 10.23 -2.94 -8.52
N SER A 67 9.89 -4.15 -8.97
CA SER A 67 10.52 -4.77 -10.16
C SER A 67 10.29 -3.96 -11.43
N ASN A 68 9.09 -3.42 -11.65
CA ASN A 68 8.80 -2.59 -12.82
C ASN A 68 9.45 -1.21 -12.72
N ALA A 69 9.52 -0.63 -11.52
CA ALA A 69 10.20 0.65 -11.28
C ALA A 69 11.70 0.57 -11.56
N LYS A 70 12.37 -0.50 -11.10
CA LYS A 70 13.81 -0.75 -11.35
C LYS A 70 14.14 -0.98 -12.81
N ASN A 71 13.21 -1.49 -13.61
CA ASN A 71 13.41 -1.82 -15.02
C ASN A 71 12.83 -0.75 -15.98
N ALA A 72 12.35 0.38 -15.45
CA ALA A 72 11.59 1.37 -16.21
C ALA A 72 12.38 2.05 -17.33
N LYS A 73 13.73 2.06 -17.25
CA LYS A 73 14.59 2.59 -18.33
C LYS A 73 14.45 1.82 -19.64
N LEU A 74 14.28 0.50 -19.56
CA LEU A 74 14.09 -0.35 -20.74
C LEU A 74 12.62 -0.34 -21.17
N LYS A 75 11.73 -0.52 -20.19
CA LYS A 75 10.30 -0.67 -20.42
C LYS A 75 9.55 -0.39 -19.13
N LEU A 76 8.70 0.63 -19.14
CA LEU A 76 7.80 0.89 -18.01
C LEU A 76 6.56 0.00 -18.15
N LEU A 77 6.27 -0.78 -17.11
CA LEU A 77 5.07 -1.60 -17.00
C LEU A 77 4.25 -1.16 -15.79
N LEU A 78 2.99 -0.80 -16.03
CA LEU A 78 2.05 -0.44 -14.98
C LEU A 78 0.88 -1.41 -14.99
N ASP A 79 0.49 -1.85 -13.80
CA ASP A 79 -0.73 -2.61 -13.60
C ASP A 79 -1.92 -1.64 -13.58
N VAL A 80 -2.93 -1.90 -14.41
CA VAL A 80 -4.15 -1.11 -14.47
C VAL A 80 -5.17 -1.84 -13.62
N ARG A 81 -5.62 -1.18 -12.54
CA ARG A 81 -6.55 -1.78 -11.58
C ARG A 81 -7.91 -1.12 -11.58
N TYR A 82 -8.96 -1.93 -11.47
CA TYR A 82 -10.34 -1.53 -11.17
C TYR A 82 -10.75 -2.16 -9.85
N ARG A 83 -11.23 -1.38 -8.87
CA ARG A 83 -11.54 -1.88 -7.51
C ARG A 83 -10.37 -2.64 -6.85
N GLY A 84 -9.14 -2.21 -7.12
CA GLY A 84 -7.93 -2.89 -6.65
C GLY A 84 -7.59 -4.21 -7.36
N GLN A 85 -8.38 -4.66 -8.33
CA GLN A 85 -8.11 -5.87 -9.12
C GLN A 85 -7.42 -5.51 -10.43
N SER A 86 -6.36 -6.24 -10.79
CA SER A 86 -5.66 -6.10 -12.07
C SER A 86 -6.60 -6.44 -13.23
N VAL A 87 -6.81 -5.49 -14.15
CA VAL A 87 -7.67 -5.65 -15.33
C VAL A 87 -6.93 -5.47 -16.64
N ALA A 88 -5.76 -4.84 -16.63
CA ALA A 88 -4.89 -4.74 -17.80
C ALA A 88 -3.46 -4.40 -17.39
N THR A 89 -2.53 -4.47 -18.34
CA THR A 89 -1.18 -3.96 -18.22
C THR A 89 -0.97 -2.82 -19.21
N LEU A 90 -0.55 -1.66 -18.71
CA LEU A 90 -0.08 -0.56 -19.54
C LEU A 90 1.45 -0.68 -19.72
N LYS A 91 1.92 -0.48 -20.93
CA LYS A 91 3.33 -0.57 -21.31
C LYS A 91 3.75 0.72 -21.97
N VAL A 92 4.88 1.28 -21.54
CA VAL A 92 5.53 2.38 -22.24
C VAL A 92 6.90 1.90 -22.70
N ASN A 93 7.08 1.88 -24.01
CA ASN A 93 8.36 1.59 -24.65
C ASN A 93 8.72 2.77 -25.54
N LYS A 94 9.79 3.48 -25.20
CA LYS A 94 10.13 4.79 -25.79
C LYS A 94 8.93 5.74 -25.71
N ASP A 95 8.33 6.09 -26.84
CA ASP A 95 7.20 7.01 -26.95
C ASP A 95 5.86 6.32 -27.26
N ILE A 96 5.86 4.99 -27.36
CA ILE A 96 4.65 4.22 -27.64
C ILE A 96 4.07 3.72 -26.33
N VAL A 97 2.84 4.15 -26.05
CA VAL A 97 2.04 3.66 -24.92
C VAL A 97 1.06 2.62 -25.47
N THR A 98 1.16 1.38 -24.99
CA THR A 98 0.25 0.30 -25.35
C THR A 98 -0.45 -0.27 -24.13
N ILE A 99 -1.59 -0.94 -24.35
CA ILE A 99 -2.33 -1.66 -23.32
C ILE A 99 -2.58 -3.09 -23.78
N SER A 100 -2.52 -4.04 -22.83
CA SER A 100 -2.96 -5.41 -23.04
C SER A 100 -3.77 -5.92 -21.86
N THR A 101 -4.78 -6.74 -22.15
CA THR A 101 -5.57 -7.49 -21.16
C THR A 101 -5.20 -8.97 -21.13
N LYS A 102 -4.24 -9.43 -21.94
CA LYS A 102 -3.94 -10.86 -22.19
C LYS A 102 -3.76 -11.71 -20.93
N LYS A 103 -3.21 -11.13 -19.86
CA LYS A 103 -3.00 -11.83 -18.57
C LYS A 103 -4.23 -11.79 -17.65
N GLN A 104 -5.24 -11.04 -18.02
CA GLN A 104 -6.43 -10.71 -17.25
C GLN A 104 -7.73 -11.10 -17.96
N ASP A 105 -7.72 -11.54 -19.23
CA ASP A 105 -8.93 -11.82 -20.03
C ASP A 105 -9.95 -12.70 -19.28
N ASP A 106 -9.54 -13.85 -18.75
CA ASP A 106 -10.43 -14.76 -18.01
C ASP A 106 -10.97 -14.12 -16.73
N LYS A 107 -10.11 -13.40 -15.99
CA LYS A 107 -10.50 -12.72 -14.75
C LYS A 107 -11.44 -11.55 -15.02
N ASN A 108 -11.21 -10.82 -16.11
CA ASN A 108 -12.03 -9.71 -16.58
C ASN A 108 -13.42 -10.19 -16.96
N LEU A 109 -13.51 -11.29 -17.71
CA LEU A 109 -14.78 -11.93 -18.02
C LEU A 109 -15.47 -12.42 -16.75
N ARG A 110 -14.78 -13.20 -15.91
CA ARG A 110 -15.36 -13.78 -14.69
C ARG A 110 -15.87 -12.72 -13.70
N TYR A 111 -15.03 -11.78 -13.32
CA TYR A 111 -15.35 -10.84 -12.24
C TYR A 111 -16.08 -9.59 -12.72
N PHE A 112 -15.92 -9.23 -13.98
CA PHE A 112 -16.46 -7.99 -14.54
C PHE A 112 -17.19 -8.18 -15.87
N ASN A 113 -17.51 -9.38 -16.35
CA ASN A 113 -18.19 -9.61 -17.65
C ASN A 113 -17.58 -8.78 -18.79
N CYS A 114 -16.28 -8.52 -18.74
CA CYS A 114 -15.57 -7.72 -19.72
C CYS A 114 -14.98 -8.69 -20.74
N ASN A 115 -15.59 -8.76 -21.92
CA ASN A 115 -15.12 -9.58 -23.04
C ASN A 115 -14.15 -8.81 -23.98
N ILE A 116 -13.83 -7.56 -23.67
CA ILE A 116 -12.88 -6.76 -24.46
C ILE A 116 -11.47 -7.30 -24.22
N GLN A 117 -10.87 -7.86 -25.27
CA GLN A 117 -9.51 -8.40 -25.26
C GLN A 117 -8.58 -7.49 -26.07
N LEU A 118 -7.49 -7.06 -25.44
CA LEU A 118 -6.50 -6.15 -26.01
C LEU A 118 -5.13 -6.81 -26.06
N ASN A 119 -4.48 -6.78 -27.22
CA ASN A 119 -3.16 -7.36 -27.43
C ASN A 119 -2.15 -6.28 -27.84
N ASP A 120 -1.58 -5.59 -26.86
CA ASP A 120 -0.55 -4.55 -27.05
C ASP A 120 -0.96 -3.45 -28.05
N ILE A 121 -2.25 -3.10 -28.10
CA ILE A 121 -2.77 -2.01 -28.96
C ILE A 121 -2.39 -0.64 -28.39
N ALA A 122 -2.31 0.40 -29.24
CA ALA A 122 -1.94 1.73 -28.75
C ALA A 122 -3.03 2.31 -27.84
N TRP A 123 -2.60 3.04 -26.80
CA TRP A 123 -3.48 3.57 -25.76
C TRP A 123 -4.58 4.53 -26.28
N GLN A 124 -4.32 5.19 -27.40
CA GLN A 124 -5.25 6.13 -28.03
C GLN A 124 -6.21 5.47 -29.03
N GLU A 125 -6.05 4.19 -29.33
CA GLU A 125 -6.92 3.49 -30.27
C GLU A 125 -8.32 3.24 -29.70
N THR A 126 -9.27 3.01 -30.61
CA THR A 126 -10.69 2.79 -30.30
C THR A 126 -10.90 1.66 -29.31
N GLY A 127 -10.23 0.51 -29.46
CA GLY A 127 -10.37 -0.62 -28.54
C GLY A 127 -9.94 -0.28 -27.10
N ALA A 128 -8.89 0.53 -26.94
CA ALA A 128 -8.46 0.98 -25.62
C ALA A 128 -9.46 1.99 -25.03
N SER A 129 -10.08 2.82 -25.88
CA SER A 129 -11.16 3.73 -25.48
C SER A 129 -12.41 2.98 -25.03
N GLU A 130 -12.81 1.94 -25.76
CA GLU A 130 -13.94 1.07 -25.42
C GLU A 130 -13.70 0.35 -24.10
N PHE A 131 -12.49 -0.17 -23.87
CA PHE A 131 -12.10 -0.77 -22.60
C PHE A 131 -12.25 0.21 -21.43
N ARG A 132 -11.73 1.45 -21.58
CA ARG A 132 -11.89 2.48 -20.54
C ARG A 132 -13.37 2.83 -20.32
N LYS A 133 -14.14 2.98 -21.41
CA LYS A 133 -15.57 3.31 -21.37
C LYS A 133 -16.39 2.21 -20.67
N PHE A 134 -16.04 0.95 -20.92
CA PHE A 134 -16.65 -0.19 -20.25
C PHE A 134 -16.54 -0.06 -18.74
N PHE A 135 -15.32 0.07 -18.20
CA PHE A 135 -15.13 0.19 -16.75
C PHE A 135 -15.67 1.49 -16.16
N LYS A 136 -15.69 2.58 -16.93
CA LYS A 136 -16.28 3.85 -16.51
C LYS A 136 -17.79 3.77 -16.33
N ASN A 137 -18.49 3.08 -17.24
CA ASN A 137 -19.95 3.01 -17.25
C ASN A 137 -20.51 1.79 -16.50
N ARG A 138 -19.65 0.85 -16.12
CA ARG A 138 -20.04 -0.31 -15.34
C ARG A 138 -20.47 0.10 -13.93
N THR A 139 -21.47 -0.59 -13.38
CA THR A 139 -21.73 -0.61 -11.94
C THR A 139 -20.43 -0.92 -11.18
N TYR A 140 -20.16 -0.13 -10.15
CA TYR A 140 -18.99 -0.33 -9.28
C TYR A 140 -19.21 -1.54 -8.37
N SER A 141 -19.13 -2.75 -8.92
CA SER A 141 -19.28 -4.04 -8.23
C SER A 141 -18.64 -5.18 -9.05
N ARG A 142 -18.36 -6.31 -8.39
CA ARG A 142 -17.99 -7.59 -9.02
C ARG A 142 -19.25 -8.41 -9.30
N ASN A 143 -19.14 -9.38 -10.21
CA ASN A 143 -20.25 -10.28 -10.58
C ASN A 143 -20.53 -11.40 -9.56
N ASP A 144 -19.51 -11.82 -8.81
CA ASP A 144 -19.60 -13.02 -7.97
C ASP A 144 -20.32 -12.71 -6.65
N ASN A 145 -21.29 -13.56 -6.28
CA ASN A 145 -21.99 -13.49 -4.99
C ASN A 145 -21.08 -13.81 -3.79
N ASN A 146 -19.89 -14.38 -4.05
CA ASN A 146 -18.84 -14.49 -3.04
C ASN A 146 -18.16 -13.12 -2.85
N LYS A 147 -18.75 -12.28 -2.00
CA LYS A 147 -18.15 -11.08 -1.40
C LYS A 147 -16.92 -11.38 -0.51
N LYS A 148 -16.28 -12.54 -0.66
CA LYS A 148 -15.09 -12.92 0.09
C LYS A 148 -13.91 -12.13 -0.47
N ASN A 149 -13.23 -11.37 0.41
CA ASN A 149 -12.01 -10.64 0.13
C ASN A 149 -12.21 -9.43 -0.81
N GLU A 150 -12.80 -8.39 -0.26
CA GLU A 150 -12.89 -7.04 -0.83
C GLU A 150 -11.79 -6.09 -0.29
N GLU A 151 -10.78 -6.63 0.41
CA GLU A 151 -9.66 -5.88 1.01
C GLU A 151 -8.97 -4.99 -0.04
N HIS A 152 -8.69 -5.53 -1.23
CA HIS A 152 -8.14 -4.75 -2.35
C HIS A 152 -9.05 -3.58 -2.78
N ASN A 153 -10.38 -3.72 -2.69
CA ASN A 153 -11.27 -2.62 -3.00
C ASN A 153 -11.24 -1.55 -1.89
N VAL A 154 -11.19 -1.97 -0.63
CA VAL A 154 -11.01 -1.07 0.52
C VAL A 154 -9.68 -0.32 0.41
N GLU A 155 -8.57 -1.00 0.17
CA GLU A 155 -7.25 -0.40 -0.08
C GLU A 155 -7.32 0.62 -1.22
N ASN A 156 -7.92 0.25 -2.35
CA ASN A 156 -8.08 1.14 -3.49
C ASN A 156 -8.94 2.39 -3.17
N LEU A 157 -10.00 2.24 -2.38
CA LEU A 157 -10.86 3.35 -1.96
C LEU A 157 -10.11 4.28 -0.98
N LEU A 158 -9.40 3.72 0.00
CA LEU A 158 -8.54 4.47 0.93
C LEU A 158 -7.46 5.24 0.17
N LEU A 159 -6.74 4.61 -0.75
CA LEU A 159 -5.72 5.27 -1.58
C LEU A 159 -6.33 6.40 -2.43
N SER A 160 -7.55 6.24 -2.91
CA SER A 160 -8.27 7.27 -3.68
C SER A 160 -8.63 8.46 -2.79
N GLU A 161 -9.15 8.20 -1.59
CA GLU A 161 -9.46 9.20 -0.57
C GLU A 161 -8.19 9.96 -0.14
N PHE A 162 -7.14 9.24 0.23
CA PHE A 162 -5.89 9.82 0.70
C PHE A 162 -5.14 10.57 -0.40
N SER A 163 -5.36 10.23 -1.67
CA SER A 163 -4.75 10.95 -2.81
C SER A 163 -5.43 12.28 -3.14
N LYS A 164 -6.58 12.60 -2.55
CA LYS A 164 -7.26 13.88 -2.81
C LYS A 164 -6.37 15.05 -2.39
N ARG A 165 -6.29 16.06 -3.28
CA ARG A 165 -5.50 17.29 -3.07
C ARG A 165 -6.31 18.40 -2.40
N ASN A 166 -7.62 18.47 -2.68
CA ASN A 166 -8.50 19.47 -2.11
C ASN A 166 -9.01 19.01 -0.75
N SER A 167 -8.70 19.75 0.31
CA SER A 167 -9.13 19.45 1.68
C SER A 167 -10.65 19.48 1.87
N LYS A 168 -11.39 20.29 1.08
CA LYS A 168 -12.86 20.39 1.22
C LYS A 168 -13.60 19.09 0.91
N ASN A 169 -13.04 18.27 0.02
CA ASN A 169 -13.65 17.01 -0.42
C ASN A 169 -12.92 15.79 0.16
N LYS A 170 -12.02 16.01 1.12
CA LYS A 170 -11.16 14.98 1.70
C LYS A 170 -11.57 14.75 3.15
N GLN A 171 -11.98 13.52 3.45
CA GLN A 171 -12.48 13.10 4.75
C GLN A 171 -11.35 13.00 5.78
N ILE A 172 -10.14 12.61 5.37
CA ILE A 172 -8.95 12.60 6.23
C ILE A 172 -7.90 13.55 5.66
N THR A 173 -7.70 14.70 6.30
CA THR A 173 -6.67 15.66 5.90
C THR A 173 -5.30 15.27 6.45
N GLY A 174 -4.22 15.87 5.95
CA GLY A 174 -2.87 15.61 6.46
C GLY A 174 -2.25 14.25 6.09
N ILE A 175 -2.96 13.37 5.39
CA ILE A 175 -2.42 12.10 4.86
C ILE A 175 -2.16 12.18 3.35
N GLN A 176 -1.06 11.60 2.86
CA GLN A 176 -0.78 11.43 1.44
C GLN A 176 -0.03 10.11 1.17
N PRO A 177 -0.51 9.23 0.27
CA PRO A 177 0.20 8.00 -0.07
C PRO A 177 1.56 8.29 -0.69
N ILE A 178 2.52 7.41 -0.41
CA ILE A 178 3.80 7.39 -1.10
C ILE A 178 3.59 6.84 -2.50
N LYS A 179 4.16 7.53 -3.48
CA LYS A 179 4.02 7.22 -4.90
C LYS A 179 5.38 7.34 -5.57
N ILE A 180 5.68 6.44 -6.50
CA ILE A 180 6.86 6.55 -7.35
C ILE A 180 6.48 7.40 -8.56
N SER A 181 7.03 8.61 -8.64
CA SER A 181 6.78 9.55 -9.75
C SER A 181 5.29 9.74 -10.09
N GLY A 182 4.43 9.77 -9.06
CA GLY A 182 2.98 9.96 -9.20
C GLY A 182 2.15 8.68 -9.42
N VAL A 183 2.78 7.50 -9.45
CA VAL A 183 2.11 6.19 -9.59
C VAL A 183 1.96 5.51 -8.22
N ARG A 184 0.83 4.84 -7.97
CA ARG A 184 0.62 4.08 -6.72
C ARG A 184 1.67 2.97 -6.61
N PHE A 185 2.22 2.80 -5.42
CA PHE A 185 3.35 1.92 -5.17
C PHE A 185 3.05 1.05 -3.96
N GLY A 186 3.12 -0.26 -4.15
CA GLY A 186 3.13 -1.22 -3.04
C GLY A 186 4.57 -1.43 -2.60
N MET A 187 4.88 -1.10 -1.35
CA MET A 187 6.22 -1.28 -0.78
C MET A 187 6.39 -2.75 -0.36
N PRO A 188 7.21 -3.56 -1.07
CA PRO A 188 7.46 -4.92 -0.64
C PRO A 188 8.29 -4.93 0.65
N THR A 189 8.20 -6.04 1.39
CA THR A 189 8.97 -6.30 2.61
C THR A 189 9.70 -7.64 2.50
N PRO A 190 10.84 -7.83 3.18
CA PRO A 190 11.50 -9.13 3.22
C PRO A 190 10.83 -10.12 4.19
N ILE A 191 9.95 -9.62 5.07
CA ILE A 191 9.20 -10.39 6.06
C ILE A 191 7.77 -10.66 5.57
N SER A 192 7.20 -11.79 5.96
CA SER A 192 5.78 -12.13 5.77
C SER A 192 5.09 -12.26 7.12
N ALA A 193 4.03 -11.48 7.32
CA ALA A 193 3.26 -11.38 8.56
C ALA A 193 1.82 -11.91 8.43
N SER A 194 1.43 -12.37 7.24
CA SER A 194 0.03 -12.59 6.87
C SER A 194 -0.63 -13.84 7.48
N ASP A 195 0.13 -14.81 7.98
CA ASP A 195 -0.43 -16.03 8.61
C ASP A 195 -0.85 -15.79 10.08
N HIS A 196 -0.63 -14.59 10.63
CA HIS A 196 -0.90 -14.17 12.02
C HIS A 196 -0.21 -14.99 13.14
N LYS A 197 0.23 -16.21 12.82
CA LYS A 197 0.85 -17.21 13.71
C LYS A 197 2.34 -16.99 13.90
N GLU A 198 3.09 -16.83 12.80
CA GLU A 198 4.55 -16.71 12.83
C GLU A 198 5.04 -15.67 11.84
N LEU A 199 5.99 -14.83 12.27
CA LEU A 199 6.69 -13.92 11.38
C LEU A 199 7.80 -14.69 10.66
N THR A 200 7.80 -14.66 9.32
CA THR A 200 8.77 -15.43 8.53
C THR A 200 9.60 -14.56 7.62
N TYR A 201 10.86 -14.96 7.44
CA TYR A 201 11.76 -14.32 6.48
C TYR A 201 11.55 -14.91 5.09
N ALA A 202 11.01 -14.12 4.17
CA ALA A 202 10.51 -14.59 2.89
C ALA A 202 11.26 -14.01 1.68
N LYS A 203 12.40 -13.34 1.90
CA LYS A 203 13.29 -12.83 0.85
C LYS A 203 12.54 -11.97 -0.18
N HIS A 204 12.40 -12.45 -1.41
CA HIS A 204 11.72 -11.77 -2.52
C HIS A 204 10.20 -12.03 -2.57
N SER A 205 9.73 -12.98 -1.77
CA SER A 205 8.34 -13.41 -1.66
C SER A 205 7.70 -12.98 -0.34
N GLY A 206 8.30 -12.01 0.35
CA GLY A 206 7.70 -11.42 1.55
C GLY A 206 6.44 -10.63 1.25
N GLY A 207 5.84 -10.12 2.31
CA GLY A 207 4.63 -9.32 2.24
C GLY A 207 4.83 -7.99 1.51
N GLY A 208 3.74 -7.23 1.43
CA GLY A 208 3.76 -5.84 1.02
C GLY A 208 3.02 -5.02 2.06
N ILE A 209 3.47 -3.80 2.28
CA ILE A 209 2.68 -2.83 3.04
C ILE A 209 1.48 -2.46 2.17
N ASP A 210 0.26 -2.70 2.67
CA ASP A 210 -0.98 -2.39 1.95
C ASP A 210 -1.03 -0.93 1.51
N ILE A 211 -0.89 -0.02 2.48
CA ILE A 211 -0.81 1.42 2.21
C ILE A 211 0.36 2.02 2.97
N PHE A 212 1.32 2.57 2.23
CA PHE A 212 2.41 3.35 2.79
C PHE A 212 2.22 4.84 2.50
N SER A 213 2.20 5.66 3.55
CA SER A 213 1.79 7.07 3.48
C SER A 213 2.71 7.99 4.27
N ARG A 214 2.58 9.29 4.01
CA ARG A 214 3.03 10.37 4.89
C ARG A 214 1.84 10.96 5.60
N THR A 215 1.92 11.17 6.91
CA THR A 215 0.88 11.81 7.72
C THR A 215 1.41 13.02 8.47
N GLY A 216 0.57 14.01 8.74
CA GLY A 216 0.92 15.26 9.43
C GLY A 216 1.26 16.41 8.48
N LYS A 217 1.92 17.46 8.98
CA LYS A 217 2.17 18.71 8.25
C LYS A 217 3.53 19.32 8.56
N GLY A 218 4.24 19.74 7.52
CA GLY A 218 5.52 20.45 7.66
C GLY A 218 6.59 19.59 8.33
N HIS A 219 7.19 20.11 9.41
CA HIS A 219 8.21 19.38 10.16
C HIS A 219 7.64 18.22 11.01
N ALA A 220 6.33 18.20 11.24
CA ALA A 220 5.63 17.11 11.91
C ALA A 220 5.00 16.16 10.87
N THR A 221 5.78 15.74 9.87
CA THR A 221 5.36 14.76 8.87
C THR A 221 6.07 13.43 9.11
N TYR A 222 5.28 12.37 9.27
CA TYR A 222 5.72 11.03 9.66
C TYR A 222 5.48 10.03 8.53
N LEU A 223 6.34 9.02 8.44
CA LEU A 223 6.04 7.83 7.66
C LEU A 223 5.00 6.98 8.38
N THR A 224 4.05 6.43 7.64
CA THR A 224 2.88 5.76 8.18
C THR A 224 2.61 4.49 7.39
N VAL A 225 2.72 3.35 8.08
CA VAL A 225 2.36 2.02 7.62
C VAL A 225 0.91 1.78 8.02
N ILE A 226 0.06 1.45 7.06
CA ILE A 226 -1.36 1.20 7.28
C ILE A 226 -1.67 -0.21 6.79
N GLU A 227 -2.06 -1.08 7.71
CA GLU A 227 -2.59 -2.41 7.44
C GLU A 227 -4.10 -2.32 7.25
N VAL A 228 -4.61 -2.89 6.16
CA VAL A 228 -6.01 -2.77 5.76
C VAL A 228 -6.74 -4.10 5.96
N LYS A 229 -7.96 -4.05 6.47
CA LYS A 229 -8.90 -5.17 6.47
C LYS A 229 -10.25 -4.75 5.89
N ASP A 230 -10.95 -5.67 5.23
CA ASP A 230 -12.29 -5.43 4.69
C ASP A 230 -13.42 -5.69 5.68
N GLU A 231 -13.12 -6.32 6.83
CA GLU A 231 -14.05 -6.55 7.92
C GLU A 231 -13.32 -6.56 9.28
N ASN A 232 -14.02 -6.12 10.34
CA ASN A 232 -13.63 -6.45 11.71
C ASN A 232 -14.36 -7.73 12.13
N ASN A 233 -13.65 -8.85 12.13
CA ASN A 233 -14.19 -10.13 12.56
C ASN A 233 -13.28 -10.74 13.65
N SER A 234 -13.76 -11.77 14.34
CA SER A 234 -13.01 -12.40 15.44
C SER A 234 -11.74 -13.16 15.00
N LYS A 235 -11.56 -13.42 13.71
CA LYS A 235 -10.36 -14.06 13.12
C LYS A 235 -9.28 -13.05 12.74
N GLU A 236 -9.66 -11.80 12.48
CA GLU A 236 -8.75 -10.70 12.11
C GLU A 236 -9.14 -9.41 12.85
N PRO A 237 -9.06 -9.38 14.20
CA PRO A 237 -9.39 -8.22 14.99
C PRO A 237 -8.40 -7.05 14.76
N PRO A 238 -8.74 -5.81 15.18
CA PRO A 238 -7.86 -4.65 15.06
C PRO A 238 -6.44 -4.84 15.59
N LYS A 239 -6.28 -5.63 16.65
CA LYS A 239 -4.98 -5.93 17.26
C LYS A 239 -4.09 -6.74 16.33
N ASP A 240 -4.64 -7.69 15.58
CA ASP A 240 -3.86 -8.53 14.67
C ASP A 240 -3.41 -7.72 13.46
N ALA A 241 -4.29 -6.88 12.90
CA ALA A 241 -3.92 -5.91 11.88
C ALA A 241 -2.83 -4.92 12.38
N LEU A 242 -2.98 -4.41 13.61
CA LEU A 242 -1.98 -3.53 14.22
C LEU A 242 -0.63 -4.24 14.42
N LYS A 243 -0.62 -5.52 14.82
CA LYS A 243 0.60 -6.34 14.92
C LYS A 243 1.35 -6.39 13.58
N GLN A 244 0.66 -6.66 12.48
CA GLN A 244 1.28 -6.67 11.15
C GLN A 244 1.83 -5.28 10.78
N GLY A 245 1.03 -4.22 11.01
CA GLY A 245 1.46 -2.84 10.80
C GLY A 245 2.70 -2.46 11.61
N ILE A 246 2.84 -2.93 12.85
CA ILE A 246 4.03 -2.73 13.69
C ILE A 246 5.23 -3.49 13.12
N GLN A 247 5.08 -4.75 12.72
CA GLN A 247 6.19 -5.53 12.13
C GLN A 247 6.73 -4.86 10.86
N TYR A 248 5.86 -4.34 10.00
CA TYR A 248 6.25 -3.56 8.84
C TYR A 248 6.84 -2.20 9.20
N ALA A 249 6.35 -1.53 10.24
CA ALA A 249 6.95 -0.29 10.74
C ALA A 249 8.38 -0.50 11.27
N VAL A 250 8.64 -1.62 11.96
CA VAL A 250 10.00 -2.03 12.38
C VAL A 250 10.89 -2.21 11.17
N PHE A 251 10.43 -2.91 10.13
CA PHE A 251 11.21 -3.05 8.89
C PHE A 251 11.54 -1.69 8.25
N ILE A 252 10.58 -0.77 8.15
CA ILE A 252 10.84 0.58 7.63
C ILE A 252 11.86 1.33 8.48
N ARG A 253 11.80 1.19 9.81
CA ARG A 253 12.80 1.78 10.71
C ARG A 253 14.19 1.21 10.42
N GLU A 254 14.34 -0.10 10.38
CA GLU A 254 15.64 -0.75 10.11
C GLU A 254 16.18 -0.36 8.73
N LEU A 255 15.31 -0.26 7.72
CA LEU A 255 15.67 0.21 6.39
C LEU A 255 16.23 1.63 6.41
N LEU A 256 15.61 2.54 7.16
CA LEU A 256 16.05 3.93 7.27
C LEU A 256 17.30 4.10 8.13
N ARG A 257 17.57 3.16 9.04
CA ARG A 257 18.82 3.12 9.81
C ARG A 257 19.96 2.38 9.10
N SER A 258 19.69 1.75 7.96
CA SER A 258 20.71 1.11 7.12
C SER A 258 21.53 2.12 6.30
N ASN A 259 22.59 1.62 5.64
CA ASN A 259 23.44 2.39 4.73
C ASN A 259 22.67 3.00 3.53
N CYS A 260 21.60 2.37 3.06
CA CYS A 260 20.74 2.89 1.98
C CYS A 260 19.54 3.70 2.50
N GLY A 261 19.44 3.94 3.81
CA GLY A 261 18.30 4.61 4.43
C GLY A 261 18.04 6.01 3.89
N LYS A 262 19.10 6.78 3.59
CA LYS A 262 18.99 8.14 3.04
C LYS A 262 18.33 8.15 1.66
N ASP A 263 18.67 7.17 0.83
CA ASP A 263 18.12 7.05 -0.51
C ASP A 263 16.65 6.63 -0.47
N TRP A 264 16.30 5.69 0.41
CA TRP A 264 14.90 5.33 0.65
C TRP A 264 14.08 6.49 1.22
N TYR A 265 14.63 7.27 2.15
CA TYR A 265 13.96 8.46 2.67
C TYR A 265 13.64 9.48 1.57
N LYS A 266 14.57 9.64 0.62
CA LYS A 266 14.36 10.45 -0.59
C LYS A 266 13.29 9.86 -1.52
N ILE A 267 13.32 8.55 -1.75
CA ILE A 267 12.29 7.84 -2.54
C ILE A 267 10.90 8.02 -1.93
N PHE A 268 10.80 8.01 -0.60
CA PHE A 268 9.55 8.27 0.13
C PHE A 268 9.12 9.75 0.10
N GLY A 269 9.93 10.60 -0.54
CA GLY A 269 9.61 11.98 -0.87
C GLY A 269 10.02 12.99 0.19
N PHE A 270 10.98 12.65 1.06
CA PHE A 270 11.59 13.60 2.00
C PHE A 270 12.89 14.16 1.41
N THR A 271 13.14 15.44 1.61
CA THR A 271 14.35 16.12 1.10
C THR A 271 15.40 16.39 2.19
N GLY A 272 14.99 16.31 3.46
CA GLY A 272 15.87 16.49 4.62
C GLY A 272 16.62 15.22 5.01
N GLY A 273 17.47 15.34 6.04
CA GLY A 273 18.07 14.19 6.70
C GLY A 273 17.02 13.39 7.48
N ILE A 274 17.27 12.08 7.64
CA ILE A 274 16.47 11.23 8.52
C ILE A 274 16.60 11.79 9.94
N PRO A 275 15.49 12.02 10.67
CA PRO A 275 15.54 12.53 12.04
C PRO A 275 16.44 11.70 12.95
N LYS A 276 17.08 12.35 13.94
CA LYS A 276 17.84 11.64 14.98
C LYS A 276 16.95 10.68 15.77
N HIS A 277 15.74 11.13 16.09
CA HIS A 277 14.69 10.33 16.71
C HIS A 277 13.57 10.12 15.68
N LEU A 278 13.53 8.95 15.07
CA LEU A 278 12.55 8.61 14.04
C LEU A 278 11.27 8.12 14.71
N THR A 279 10.13 8.59 14.20
CA THR A 279 8.82 8.06 14.54
C THR A 279 8.20 7.47 13.29
N ILE A 280 7.89 6.17 13.32
CA ILE A 280 7.09 5.50 12.30
C ILE A 280 5.72 5.22 12.89
N ARG A 281 4.66 5.60 12.17
CA ARG A 281 3.29 5.31 12.60
C ARG A 281 2.83 3.96 12.07
N ALA A 282 2.26 3.15 12.93
CA ALA A 282 1.60 1.89 12.57
C ALA A 282 0.09 2.06 12.75
N VAL A 283 -0.69 1.74 11.72
CA VAL A 283 -2.12 2.03 11.67
C VAL A 283 -2.90 0.78 11.28
N CYS A 284 -3.93 0.48 12.06
CA CYS A 284 -4.98 -0.44 11.67
C CYS A 284 -6.08 0.33 10.94
N ALA A 285 -6.42 -0.07 9.72
CA ALA A 285 -7.52 0.51 8.94
C ALA A 285 -8.56 -0.55 8.57
N MET A 286 -9.77 -0.45 9.10
CA MET A 286 -10.82 -1.43 8.86
C MET A 286 -12.21 -0.86 9.11
N PRO A 287 -13.28 -1.45 8.53
CA PRO A 287 -14.63 -1.02 8.83
C PRO A 287 -15.07 -1.50 10.20
N ASP A 288 -15.66 -0.60 11.00
CA ASP A 288 -16.12 -0.92 12.35
C ASP A 288 -17.16 0.11 12.85
N ASP A 289 -18.25 -0.38 13.43
CA ASP A 289 -19.25 0.45 14.11
C ASP A 289 -18.89 0.66 15.60
N ASN A 290 -18.04 -0.20 16.18
CA ASN A 290 -17.60 -0.17 17.58
C ASN A 290 -16.06 -0.14 17.69
N PRO A 291 -15.42 0.95 17.27
CA PRO A 291 -13.97 1.03 17.11
C PRO A 291 -13.18 0.75 18.40
N ASP A 292 -12.20 -0.16 18.33
CA ASP A 292 -11.20 -0.35 19.40
C ASP A 292 -10.18 0.81 19.39
N LYS A 293 -10.35 1.75 20.32
CA LYS A 293 -9.46 2.91 20.47
C LYS A 293 -8.36 2.70 21.52
N SER A 294 -8.23 1.49 22.07
CA SER A 294 -7.36 1.24 23.23
C SER A 294 -5.88 1.53 22.99
N PHE A 295 -5.42 1.43 21.74
CA PHE A 295 -4.03 1.65 21.33
C PHE A 295 -3.76 3.06 20.76
N GLU A 296 -4.70 4.00 20.87
CA GLU A 296 -4.55 5.36 20.36
C GLU A 296 -3.27 6.04 20.90
N LYS A 297 -2.38 6.44 19.99
CA LYS A 297 -1.14 7.17 20.27
C LYS A 297 -0.22 6.48 21.29
N GLN A 298 -0.42 5.17 21.51
CA GLN A 298 0.54 4.39 22.28
C GLN A 298 1.86 4.34 21.51
N THR A 299 2.96 4.49 22.25
CA THR A 299 4.31 4.54 21.68
C THR A 299 5.18 3.44 22.24
N TYR A 300 5.95 2.80 21.37
CA TYR A 300 6.89 1.74 21.73
C TYR A 300 8.28 2.11 21.23
N LEU A 301 9.26 2.08 22.12
CA LEU A 301 10.64 2.50 21.84
C LEU A 301 11.42 1.40 21.11
N ILE A 302 12.27 1.82 20.18
CA ILE A 302 13.20 0.96 19.43
C ILE A 302 14.56 1.67 19.42
N GLY A 303 15.33 1.49 20.49
CA GLY A 303 16.49 2.35 20.77
C GLY A 303 16.05 3.81 20.94
N ASP A 304 16.64 4.71 20.17
CA ASP A 304 16.28 6.15 20.15
C ASP A 304 15.06 6.51 19.28
N ASP A 305 14.51 5.51 18.58
CA ASP A 305 13.35 5.65 17.70
C ASP A 305 12.08 5.14 18.37
N LYS A 306 10.92 5.36 17.74
CA LYS A 306 9.65 4.82 18.21
C LYS A 306 8.68 4.43 17.11
N VAL A 307 7.82 3.46 17.43
CA VAL A 307 6.58 3.20 16.71
C VAL A 307 5.43 3.86 17.46
N GLU A 308 4.56 4.59 16.76
CA GLU A 308 3.37 5.25 17.31
C GLU A 308 2.11 4.63 16.68
N CYS A 309 1.20 4.12 17.50
CA CYS A 309 0.04 3.36 17.05
C CYS A 309 -1.19 4.26 16.82
N HIS A 310 -1.90 4.04 15.73
CA HIS A 310 -3.13 4.77 15.38
C HIS A 310 -4.17 3.87 14.73
N TYR A 311 -5.38 4.40 14.55
CA TYR A 311 -6.46 3.73 13.84
C TYR A 311 -7.06 4.62 12.75
N ILE A 312 -7.67 3.97 11.76
CA ILE A 312 -8.61 4.56 10.80
C ILE A 312 -9.81 3.61 10.70
N TYR A 313 -10.91 3.95 11.36
CA TYR A 313 -12.18 3.24 11.23
C TYR A 313 -13.10 3.97 10.26
N PHE A 314 -13.98 3.23 9.59
CA PHE A 314 -14.94 3.77 8.61
C PHE A 314 -16.13 2.83 8.43
N LYS A 315 -17.15 3.29 7.70
CA LYS A 315 -18.20 2.42 7.15
C LYS A 315 -17.89 2.07 5.71
N TYR A 316 -18.21 0.84 5.33
CA TYR A 316 -18.00 0.30 3.97
C TYR A 316 -19.24 -0.44 3.48
N ASP A 317 -19.82 0.01 2.36
CA ASP A 317 -21.04 -0.56 1.76
C ASP A 317 -20.75 -1.43 0.51
N GLY A 318 -19.47 -1.71 0.23
CA GLY A 318 -19.04 -2.38 -1.00
C GLY A 318 -18.68 -1.42 -2.15
N LYS A 319 -19.03 -0.14 -2.07
CA LYS A 319 -18.83 0.86 -3.13
C LYS A 319 -18.03 2.06 -2.69
N GLN A 320 -18.25 2.53 -1.47
CA GLN A 320 -17.65 3.74 -0.92
C GLN A 320 -17.29 3.58 0.56
N LEU A 321 -16.43 4.49 1.03
CA LEU A 321 -16.04 4.62 2.42
C LEU A 321 -16.63 5.92 2.99
N THR A 322 -17.20 5.84 4.18
CA THR A 322 -17.89 6.96 4.85
C THR A 322 -17.61 6.94 6.36
N ASP A 323 -18.01 8.00 7.08
CA ASP A 323 -17.97 8.07 8.54
C ASP A 323 -16.60 7.75 9.15
N PHE A 324 -15.53 8.33 8.58
CA PHE A 324 -14.17 8.10 9.05
C PHE A 324 -13.96 8.57 10.49
N GLN A 325 -13.36 7.71 11.31
CA GLN A 325 -12.84 8.02 12.64
C GLN A 325 -11.34 7.69 12.66
N THR A 326 -10.50 8.65 13.03
CA THR A 326 -9.05 8.45 13.04
C THR A 326 -8.36 9.21 14.16
N SER A 327 -7.22 8.68 14.61
CA SER A 327 -6.34 9.32 15.59
C SER A 327 -5.07 9.96 14.97
N LEU A 328 -4.97 10.04 13.64
CA LEU A 328 -3.78 10.51 12.90
C LEU A 328 -3.50 12.02 12.92
#